data_AF-A0A968PRK4-F1
#
_entry.id   AF-A0A968PRK4-F1
#
_cell.length_a   1.000
_cell.length_b   1.000
_cell.length_c   1.000
_cell.angle_alpha   90.00
_cell.angle_beta   90.00
_cell.angle_gamma   90.00
#
_symmetry.space_group_name_H-M   'P 1'
#
loop_
_entity.id
_entity.type
_entity.pdbx_description
1 polymer ?
#
loop_
_entity_poly.entity_id
_entity_poly.type
_entity_poly.pdbx_seq_one_letter_code
_entity_poly.pdbx_strand_id
1 'polypeptide(L)'
;MAIRRSRSAAGGFLRDFREFALKGNVIDLAIAVIIGGAFGKIVTSFVQDLVMPLVSLFIPGGDWRTARIVLAAGTPGVEGSEKAILIGSFLGAIVDFFIIAFVIYLVIRALARFKRQEEVAEAEAAPADPVVVSQEKLTTALDRLTQTLESRG
;
A
#
# COMPACT_ATOMS: atom_id res chain seq x y z
N MET A 1 53.66 32.17 -1.52
CA MET A 1 53.13 30.96 -2.19
C MET A 1 52.65 29.98 -1.13
N ALA A 2 51.35 29.77 -0.95
CA ALA A 2 50.78 28.59 -0.31
C ALA A 2 49.27 28.54 -0.56
N ILE A 3 48.88 27.76 -1.57
CA ILE A 3 47.51 27.46 -1.95
C ILE A 3 46.93 26.51 -0.89
N ARG A 4 46.00 26.98 -0.06
CA ARG A 4 45.30 26.13 0.92
C ARG A 4 44.18 25.38 0.21
N ARG A 5 44.33 24.06 0.10
CA ARG A 5 43.45 23.13 -0.62
C ARG A 5 42.00 23.21 -0.15
N SER A 6 41.10 23.50 -1.09
CA SER A 6 39.70 23.10 -1.04
C SER A 6 39.62 21.61 -1.37
N ARG A 7 39.33 20.74 -0.39
CA ARG A 7 38.85 19.37 -0.60
C ARG A 7 38.22 18.86 0.70
N SER A 8 36.89 18.85 0.76
CA SER A 8 36.06 17.81 1.43
C SER A 8 34.67 18.37 1.81
N ALA A 9 33.84 18.73 0.83
CA ALA A 9 32.41 18.95 1.06
C ALA A 9 31.56 17.70 0.75
N ALA A 10 32.04 16.83 -0.17
CA ALA A 10 31.31 15.64 -0.59
C ALA A 10 31.24 14.53 0.47
N GLY A 11 32.24 14.41 1.35
CA GLY A 11 32.27 13.38 2.39
C GLY A 11 31.27 13.61 3.52
N GLY A 12 30.87 14.86 3.78
CA GLY A 12 29.90 15.21 4.83
C GLY A 12 28.49 14.80 4.42
N PHE A 13 28.01 15.32 3.27
CA PHE A 13 26.66 15.04 2.79
C PHE A 13 26.36 13.55 2.58
N LEU A 14 27.28 12.78 1.98
CA LEU A 14 27.07 11.34 1.80
C LEU A 14 27.05 10.57 3.13
N ARG A 15 27.77 11.04 4.14
CA ARG A 15 27.79 10.41 5.46
C ARG A 15 26.55 10.77 6.27
N ASP A 16 26.13 12.03 6.21
CA ASP A 16 24.91 12.54 6.83
C ASP A 16 23.65 11.92 6.18
N PHE A 17 23.68 11.76 4.85
CA PHE A 17 22.63 11.07 4.11
C PHE A 17 22.59 9.57 4.46
N ARG A 18 23.75 8.92 4.61
CA ARG A 18 23.82 7.52 5.06
C ARG A 18 23.26 7.36 6.47
N GLU A 19 23.62 8.23 7.41
CA GLU A 19 23.08 8.20 8.77
C GLU A 19 21.57 8.49 8.81
N PHE A 20 21.08 9.40 7.97
CA PHE A 20 19.65 9.65 7.81
C PHE A 20 18.92 8.45 7.21
N ALA A 21 19.46 7.87 6.14
CA ALA A 21 18.88 6.73 5.44
C ALA A 21 18.91 5.46 6.30
N LEU A 22 19.90 5.28 7.18
CA LEU A 22 19.97 4.13 8.10
C LEU A 22 19.01 4.22 9.29
N LYS A 23 18.24 5.30 9.43
CA LYS A 23 17.14 5.33 10.40
C LYS A 23 16.07 4.32 9.93
N GLY A 24 15.92 3.22 10.68
CA GLY A 24 15.04 2.09 10.30
C GLY A 24 13.64 2.50 9.85
N ASN A 25 13.03 3.48 10.52
CA ASN A 25 11.70 3.99 10.16
C ASN A 25 11.60 4.57 8.73
N VAL A 26 12.69 5.08 8.15
CA VAL A 26 12.70 5.64 6.78
C VAL A 26 12.88 4.53 5.74
N ILE A 27 13.71 3.51 6.05
CA ILE A 27 13.94 2.37 5.15
C ILE A 27 12.64 1.56 5.00
N ASP A 28 11.97 1.25 6.11
CA ASP A 28 10.75 0.45 6.10
C ASP A 28 9.63 1.18 5.35
N LEU A 29 9.51 2.50 5.55
CA LEU A 29 8.59 3.34 4.78
C LEU A 29 8.93 3.33 3.27
N ALA A 30 10.20 3.49 2.92
CA ALA A 30 10.64 3.50 1.53
C ALA A 30 10.34 2.17 0.83
N ILE A 31 10.61 1.04 1.50
CA ILE A 31 10.30 -0.30 0.99
C ILE A 31 8.78 -0.45 0.82
N ALA A 32 7.98 -0.05 1.81
CA ALA A 32 6.52 -0.13 1.75
C ALA A 32 5.95 0.66 0.57
N VAL A 33 6.45 1.87 0.29
CA VAL A 33 6.01 2.70 -0.84
C VAL A 33 6.41 2.09 -2.18
N ILE A 34 7.65 1.58 -2.32
CA ILE A 34 8.12 0.95 -3.56
C ILE A 34 7.31 -0.31 -3.87
N ILE A 35 7.13 -1.17 -2.86
CA ILE A 35 6.35 -2.41 -3.01
C ILE A 35 4.89 -2.07 -3.28
N GLY A 36 4.30 -1.11 -2.56
CA GLY A 36 2.92 -0.67 -2.78
C GLY A 36 2.69 -0.14 -4.20
N GLY A 37 3.62 0.67 -4.72
CA GLY A 37 3.56 1.19 -6.09
C GLY A 37 3.73 0.10 -7.15
N ALA A 38 4.63 -0.86 -6.94
CA ALA A 38 4.83 -1.99 -7.84
C ALA A 38 3.64 -2.95 -7.83
N PHE A 39 3.13 -3.28 -6.64
CA PHE A 39 1.97 -4.16 -6.47
C PHE A 39 0.71 -3.55 -7.08
N GLY A 40 0.49 -2.23 -6.94
CA GLY A 40 -0.59 -1.53 -7.61
C GLY A 40 -0.58 -1.74 -9.14
N LYS A 41 0.59 -1.70 -9.79
CA LYS A 41 0.71 -1.98 -11.24
C LYS A 41 0.33 -3.42 -11.59
N ILE A 42 0.72 -4.39 -10.77
CA ILE A 42 0.36 -5.80 -10.97
C ILE A 42 -1.16 -5.97 -10.92
N VAL A 43 -1.82 -5.37 -9.92
CA VAL A 43 -3.28 -5.43 -9.79
C VAL A 43 -3.97 -4.73 -10.96
N THR A 44 -3.48 -3.55 -11.36
CA THR A 44 -4.04 -2.83 -12.52
C THR A 44 -3.92 -3.65 -13.81
N SER A 45 -2.75 -4.25 -14.09
CA SER A 45 -2.56 -5.13 -15.26
C SER A 45 -3.46 -6.37 -15.19
N PHE A 46 -3.57 -7.03 -14.03
CA PHE A 46 -4.50 -8.15 -13.86
C PHE A 46 -5.94 -7.77 -14.20
N VAL A 47 -6.40 -6.61 -13.75
CA VAL A 47 -7.76 -6.13 -14.04
C VAL A 47 -7.91 -5.78 -15.52
N GLN A 48 -6.99 -5.02 -16.10
CA GLN A 48 -7.07 -4.57 -17.48
C GLN A 48 -6.88 -5.70 -18.50
N ASP A 49 -6.01 -6.66 -18.21
CA ASP A 49 -5.60 -7.68 -19.16
C ASP A 49 -6.39 -8.99 -19.02
N LEU A 50 -6.93 -9.29 -17.83
CA LEU A 50 -7.68 -10.54 -17.59
C LEU A 50 -9.15 -10.30 -17.24
N VAL A 51 -9.45 -9.40 -16.30
CA VAL A 51 -10.83 -9.19 -15.84
C VAL A 51 -11.65 -8.44 -16.90
N MET A 52 -11.08 -7.39 -17.47
CA MET A 52 -11.76 -6.53 -18.43
C MET A 52 -12.20 -7.25 -19.71
N PRO A 53 -11.36 -8.10 -20.36
CA PRO A 53 -11.80 -8.89 -21.51
C PRO A 53 -12.95 -9.83 -21.17
N LEU A 54 -12.91 -10.48 -20.00
CA LEU A 54 -13.99 -11.36 -19.54
C LEU A 54 -15.28 -10.58 -19.30
N VAL A 55 -15.22 -9.43 -18.63
CA VAL A 55 -16.38 -8.56 -18.40
C VAL A 55 -16.94 -8.03 -19.72
N SER A 56 -16.08 -7.67 -20.68
CA SER A 56 -16.51 -7.18 -22.00
C SER A 56 -17.20 -8.26 -22.85
N LEU A 57 -16.96 -9.54 -22.57
CA LEU A 57 -17.67 -10.64 -23.24
C LEU A 57 -19.14 -10.71 -22.78
N PHE A 58 -19.41 -10.39 -21.51
CA PHE A 58 -20.76 -10.40 -20.94
C PHE A 58 -21.54 -9.10 -21.18
N ILE A 59 -20.85 -8.00 -21.48
CA ILE A 59 -21.46 -6.70 -21.84
C ILE A 59 -21.10 -6.41 -23.30
N PRO A 60 -21.87 -6.94 -24.28
CA PRO A 60 -21.59 -6.69 -25.68
C PRO A 60 -21.80 -5.20 -25.98
N GLY A 61 -20.73 -4.50 -26.35
CA GLY A 61 -20.75 -3.09 -26.71
C GLY A 61 -20.08 -2.16 -25.68
N GLY A 62 -18.81 -2.40 -25.35
CA GLY A 62 -17.96 -1.51 -24.53
C GLY A 62 -17.81 -0.06 -25.03
N ASP A 63 -18.62 0.37 -25.98
CA ASP A 63 -18.74 1.72 -26.55
C ASP A 63 -19.11 2.79 -25.52
N TRP A 64 -19.67 2.41 -24.37
CA TRP A 64 -19.89 3.36 -23.28
C TRP A 64 -18.56 3.94 -22.73
N ARG A 65 -17.43 3.22 -22.87
CA ARG A 65 -16.11 3.72 -22.48
C ARG A 65 -15.49 4.66 -23.52
N THR A 66 -15.91 4.56 -24.78
CA THR A 66 -15.44 5.41 -25.88
C THR A 66 -16.36 6.62 -26.12
N ALA A 67 -17.48 6.69 -25.38
CA ALA A 67 -18.41 7.82 -25.43
C ALA A 67 -17.70 9.15 -25.21
N ARG A 68 -17.71 10.00 -26.24
CA ARG A 68 -17.12 11.33 -26.24
C ARG A 68 -18.12 12.36 -26.74
N ILE A 69 -18.18 13.50 -26.07
CA ILE A 69 -18.95 14.66 -26.53
C ILE A 69 -17.97 15.64 -27.17
N VAL A 70 -18.05 15.79 -28.49
CA VAL A 70 -17.21 16.74 -29.24
C VAL A 70 -17.75 18.16 -29.02
N LEU A 71 -16.98 19.00 -28.33
CA LEU A 71 -17.32 20.39 -28.04
C LEU A 71 -16.91 21.33 -29.20
N ALA A 72 -15.86 20.98 -29.93
CA ALA A 72 -15.40 21.70 -31.11
C ALA A 72 -14.74 20.72 -32.09
N ALA A 73 -15.18 20.76 -33.35
CA ALA A 73 -14.54 20.00 -34.42
C ALA A 73 -13.09 20.50 -34.59
N GLY A 74 -12.13 19.57 -34.49
CA GLY A 74 -10.73 19.88 -34.71
C GLY A 74 -10.47 20.29 -36.16
N THR A 75 -9.45 21.11 -36.37
CA THR A 75 -8.95 21.44 -37.70
C THR A 75 -8.38 20.18 -38.34
N PRO A 76 -8.83 19.78 -39.55
CA PRO A 76 -8.29 18.60 -40.20
C PRO A 76 -6.78 18.76 -40.42
N GLY A 77 -6.00 17.78 -39.93
CA GLY A 77 -4.54 17.76 -40.05
C GLY A 77 -3.76 18.28 -38.83
N VAL A 78 -4.43 18.69 -37.74
CA VAL A 78 -3.75 19.09 -36.49
C VAL A 78 -4.13 18.13 -35.37
N GLU A 79 -3.20 17.26 -34.97
CA GLU A 79 -3.36 16.39 -33.79
C GLU A 79 -3.62 17.26 -32.53
N GLY A 80 -4.68 16.93 -31.79
CA GLY A 80 -5.07 17.64 -30.56
C GLY A 80 -5.93 18.90 -30.76
N SER A 81 -6.37 19.21 -31.98
CA SER A 81 -7.28 20.34 -32.24
C SER A 81 -8.75 20.06 -31.89
N GLU A 82 -9.13 18.78 -31.76
CA GLU A 82 -10.47 18.36 -31.34
C GLU A 82 -10.60 18.48 -29.82
N LYS A 83 -11.50 19.35 -29.34
CA LYS A 83 -11.86 19.42 -27.92
C LYS A 83 -13.07 18.52 -27.71
N ALA A 84 -12.85 17.35 -27.11
CA ALA A 84 -13.92 16.42 -26.75
C ALA A 84 -13.89 16.13 -25.24
N ILE A 85 -15.06 16.10 -24.59
CA ILE A 85 -15.20 15.58 -23.24
C ILE A 85 -15.32 14.05 -23.33
N LEU A 86 -14.33 13.35 -22.80
CA LEU A 86 -14.27 11.89 -22.76
C LEU A 86 -15.05 11.36 -21.53
N ILE A 87 -16.38 11.45 -21.58
CA ILE A 87 -17.24 10.99 -20.47
C ILE A 87 -17.09 9.47 -20.28
N GLY A 88 -16.94 8.73 -21.38
CA GLY A 88 -16.77 7.29 -21.34
C GLY A 88 -15.50 6.83 -20.65
N SER A 89 -14.37 7.53 -20.86
CA SER A 89 -13.11 7.16 -20.20
C SER A 89 -13.17 7.44 -18.71
N PHE A 90 -13.85 8.51 -18.30
CA PHE A 90 -14.05 8.84 -16.89
C PHE A 90 -14.92 7.79 -16.18
N LEU A 91 -16.07 7.44 -16.78
CA LEU A 91 -16.93 6.40 -16.22
C LEU A 91 -16.25 5.03 -16.21
N GLY A 92 -15.44 4.74 -17.24
CA GLY A 92 -14.58 3.55 -17.30
C GLY A 92 -13.60 3.50 -16.13
N ALA A 93 -12.91 4.60 -15.84
CA ALA A 93 -11.98 4.68 -14.71
C ALA A 93 -12.67 4.48 -13.34
N ILE A 94 -13.90 4.96 -13.18
CA ILE A 94 -14.69 4.70 -11.96
C ILE A 94 -14.97 3.20 -11.82
N VAL A 95 -15.43 2.55 -12.89
CA VAL A 95 -15.69 1.10 -12.87
C VAL A 95 -14.42 0.30 -12.61
N ASP A 96 -13.31 0.66 -13.25
CA ASP A 96 -12.01 0.01 -13.04
C ASP A 96 -11.55 0.15 -11.57
N PHE A 97 -11.76 1.30 -10.93
CA PHE A 97 -11.47 1.49 -9.51
C PHE A 97 -12.28 0.54 -8.62
N PHE A 98 -13.59 0.39 -8.88
CA PHE A 98 -14.42 -0.56 -8.12
C PHE A 98 -14.00 -2.02 -8.33
N ILE A 99 -13.62 -2.39 -9.55
CA ILE A 99 -13.12 -3.74 -9.85
C ILE A 99 -11.80 -4.00 -9.12
N ILE A 100 -10.84 -3.07 -9.19
CA ILE A 100 -9.57 -3.16 -8.48
C ILE A 100 -9.79 -3.29 -6.97
N ALA A 101 -10.65 -2.46 -6.39
CA ALA A 101 -11.00 -2.53 -4.98
C ALA A 101 -11.59 -3.89 -4.59
N PHE A 102 -12.47 -4.44 -5.43
CA PHE A 102 -13.07 -5.76 -5.21
C PHE A 102 -12.04 -6.89 -5.29
N VAL A 103 -11.12 -6.84 -6.26
CA VAL A 103 -10.03 -7.83 -6.39
C VAL A 103 -9.10 -7.76 -5.18
N ILE A 104 -8.68 -6.57 -4.76
CA ILE A 104 -7.84 -6.38 -3.57
C ILE A 104 -8.55 -6.95 -2.33
N TYR A 105 -9.85 -6.67 -2.17
CA TYR A 105 -10.66 -7.23 -1.09
C TYR A 105 -10.67 -8.76 -1.12
N LEU A 106 -10.86 -9.39 -2.29
CA LEU A 106 -10.81 -10.84 -2.42
C LEU A 106 -9.44 -11.42 -2.03
N VAL A 107 -8.34 -10.77 -2.44
CA VAL A 107 -6.98 -11.18 -2.08
C VAL A 107 -6.76 -11.08 -0.57
N ILE A 108 -7.13 -9.94 0.04
CA ILE A 108 -7.01 -9.76 1.50
C ILE A 108 -7.87 -10.78 2.24
N ARG A 109 -9.09 -11.04 1.76
CA ARG A 109 -9.99 -12.06 2.34
C ARG A 109 -9.42 -13.46 2.20
N ALA A 110 -8.79 -13.79 1.08
CA ALA A 110 -8.13 -15.07 0.88
C ALA A 110 -6.94 -15.22 1.83
N LEU A 111 -6.07 -14.21 1.90
CA LEU A 111 -4.92 -14.18 2.82
C LEU A 111 -5.37 -14.23 4.29
N ALA A 112 -6.43 -13.52 4.67
CA ALA A 112 -7.00 -13.60 6.02
C ALA A 112 -7.56 -15.00 6.33
N ARG A 113 -8.11 -15.70 5.32
CA ARG A 113 -8.56 -17.09 5.50
C ARG A 113 -7.39 -18.05 5.71
N PHE A 114 -6.26 -17.86 5.02
CA PHE A 114 -5.05 -18.67 5.20
C PHE A 114 -4.32 -18.34 6.50
N LYS A 115 -4.15 -17.05 6.82
CA LYS A 115 -3.57 -16.61 8.09
C LYS A 115 -4.39 -17.06 9.29
N ARG A 116 -5.72 -17.07 9.21
CA ARG A 116 -6.55 -17.61 10.29
C ARG A 116 -6.40 -19.12 10.47
N GLN A 117 -5.86 -19.83 9.48
CA GLN A 117 -5.54 -21.25 9.58
C GLN A 117 -4.14 -21.47 10.18
N GLU A 118 -3.19 -20.58 9.90
CA GLU A 118 -1.87 -20.52 10.55
C GLU A 118 -1.93 -19.99 12.00
N GLU A 119 -2.65 -18.90 12.27
CA GLU A 119 -2.83 -18.32 13.61
C GLU A 119 -3.54 -19.28 14.57
N VAL A 120 -4.39 -20.18 14.08
CA VAL A 120 -4.99 -21.24 14.93
C VAL A 120 -3.97 -22.34 15.26
N ALA A 121 -3.05 -22.64 14.34
CA ALA A 121 -1.96 -23.60 14.57
C ALA A 121 -0.81 -22.99 15.39
N GLU A 122 -0.58 -21.69 15.26
CA GLU A 122 0.47 -20.93 15.95
C GLU A 122 -0.01 -20.39 17.30
N ALA A 123 -1.29 -20.09 17.52
CA ALA A 123 -1.81 -19.82 18.86
C ALA A 123 -1.72 -21.05 19.80
N GLU A 124 -1.60 -22.25 19.22
CA GLU A 124 -1.35 -23.49 19.97
C GLU A 124 0.15 -23.72 20.24
N ALA A 125 1.05 -22.97 19.58
CA ALA A 125 2.51 -23.19 19.62
C ALA A 125 3.38 -21.95 19.94
N ALA A 126 2.86 -20.73 19.86
CA ALA A 126 3.63 -19.50 20.05
C ALA A 126 3.60 -19.05 21.51
N PRO A 127 4.77 -18.78 22.12
CA PRO A 127 4.81 -18.15 23.43
C PRO A 127 4.25 -16.73 23.32
N ALA A 128 3.45 -16.33 24.31
CA ALA A 128 2.76 -15.05 24.35
C ALA A 128 3.69 -13.86 24.07
N ASP A 129 3.17 -12.88 23.32
CA ASP A 129 3.80 -11.61 22.98
C ASP A 129 4.50 -10.99 24.23
N PRO A 130 5.78 -10.59 24.17
CA PRO A 130 6.50 -10.02 25.30
C PRO A 130 5.81 -8.80 25.95
N VAL A 131 4.99 -8.06 25.20
CA VAL A 131 4.17 -6.97 25.74
C VAL A 131 3.02 -7.50 26.60
N VAL A 132 2.40 -8.59 26.18
CA VAL A 132 1.30 -9.25 26.93
C VAL A 132 1.86 -9.95 28.18
N VAL A 133 3.02 -10.61 28.07
CA VAL A 133 3.71 -11.25 29.20
C VAL A 133 4.16 -10.23 30.25
N SER A 134 4.59 -9.05 29.82
CA SER A 134 4.96 -7.98 30.77
C SER A 134 3.73 -7.39 31.48
N GLN A 135 2.60 -7.25 30.79
CA GLN A 135 1.33 -6.84 31.39
C GLN A 135 0.80 -7.86 32.41
N GLU A 136 0.89 -9.15 32.09
CA GLU A 136 0.48 -10.25 33.00
C GLU A 136 1.35 -10.30 34.27
N LYS A 137 2.65 -10.07 34.14
CA LYS A 137 3.56 -9.99 35.30
C LYS A 137 3.25 -8.79 36.20
N LEU A 138 2.92 -7.63 35.61
CA LEU A 138 2.58 -6.42 36.36
C LEU A 138 1.27 -6.59 37.13
N THR A 139 0.23 -7.15 36.50
CA THR A 139 -1.05 -7.44 37.15
C THR A 139 -0.89 -8.44 38.29
N THR A 140 -0.16 -9.54 38.05
CA THR A 140 0.13 -10.53 39.10
C THR A 140 0.94 -9.93 40.27
N ALA A 141 1.87 -9.00 39.98
CA ALA A 141 2.64 -8.32 41.01
C ALA A 141 1.77 -7.35 41.84
N LEU A 142 0.81 -6.66 41.21
CA LEU A 142 -0.14 -5.79 41.89
C LEU A 142 -1.07 -6.59 42.82
N ASP A 143 -1.61 -7.73 42.36
CA ASP A 143 -2.45 -8.60 43.19
C ASP A 143 -1.70 -9.13 44.41
N ARG A 144 -0.43 -9.51 44.21
CA ARG A 144 0.42 -10.00 45.30
C ARG A 144 0.71 -8.91 46.33
N LEU A 145 0.95 -7.67 45.89
CA LEU A 145 1.14 -6.53 46.79
C LEU A 145 -0.14 -6.23 47.58
N THR A 146 -1.30 -6.27 46.92
CA THR A 146 -2.61 -6.09 47.56
C THR A 146 -2.83 -7.12 48.67
N GLN A 147 -2.60 -8.41 48.40
CA GLN A 147 -2.69 -9.46 49.42
C GLN A 147 -1.69 -9.26 50.58
N THR A 148 -0.49 -8.77 50.29
CA THR A 148 0.51 -8.54 51.34
C THR A 148 0.12 -7.40 52.25
N LEU A 149 -0.50 -6.34 51.71
CA LEU A 149 -1.02 -5.21 52.49
C LEU A 149 -2.23 -5.62 53.33
N GLU A 150 -3.17 -6.40 52.77
CA GLU A 150 -4.31 -6.94 53.52
C GLU A 150 -3.89 -7.89 54.64
N SER A 151 -2.80 -8.66 54.46
CA SER A 151 -2.28 -9.54 55.51
C SER A 151 -1.52 -8.82 56.63
N ARG A 152 -1.15 -7.55 56.43
CA ARG A 152 -0.34 -6.74 57.35
C ARG A 152 -1.11 -5.62 58.06
N GLY A 153 -2.31 -5.29 57.62
CA GLY A 153 -3.26 -4.39 58.30
C GLY A 153 -4.20 -5.16 59.22
#